data_AF-A0A7V3F5K5-F1
#
_entry.id   AF-A0A7V3F5K5-F1
#
_cell.length_a   1.000
_cell.length_b   1.000
_cell.length_c   1.000
_cell.angle_alpha   90.00
_cell.angle_beta   90.00
_cell.angle_gamma   90.00
#
_symmetry.space_group_name_H-M   'P 1'
#
loop_
_entity.id
_entity.type
_entity.pdbx_description
1 polymer ?
#
loop_
_entity_poly.entity_id
_entity_poly.type
_entity_poly.pdbx_seq_one_letter_code
_entity_poly.pdbx_strand_id
1 'polypeptide(L)'
;MGLILALFSGLGLVPQMWAGTEPGHIPHVRQFSPQGTIKGVRQVTARFSELMVPLGDPRSADSPFRTDCPATGTPRWIDSRTWVYDFADDLPGGIFCRF
;
A
#
# COMPACT_ATOMS: atom_id res chain seq x y z
N MET A 1 -0.27 9.33 60.54
CA MET A 1 0.75 10.37 60.81
C MET A 1 1.70 10.39 59.62
N GLY A 2 1.49 11.28 58.66
CA GLY A 2 2.25 11.30 57.40
C GLY A 2 1.62 12.31 56.44
N LEU A 3 1.84 13.58 56.73
CA LEU A 3 1.28 14.73 56.05
C LEU A 3 2.15 15.05 54.83
N ILE A 4 1.71 14.70 53.62
CA ILE A 4 2.33 15.21 52.38
C ILE A 4 1.48 16.40 51.91
N LEU A 5 2.03 17.59 52.15
CA LEU A 5 1.53 18.88 51.69
C LEU A 5 1.53 18.93 50.16
N ALA A 6 0.34 18.93 49.57
CA ALA A 6 0.14 19.34 48.19
C ALA A 6 0.12 20.87 48.12
N LEU A 7 1.24 21.49 47.76
CA LEU A 7 1.28 22.87 47.28
C LEU A 7 1.50 22.84 45.77
N PHE A 8 0.44 22.52 45.02
CA PHE A 8 0.36 22.78 43.59
C PHE A 8 -0.48 24.05 43.36
N SER A 9 0.10 25.20 43.76
CA SER A 9 -0.39 26.50 43.31
C SER A 9 0.12 26.73 41.89
N GLY A 10 -0.63 26.24 40.91
CA GLY A 10 -0.33 26.42 39.50
C GLY A 10 -1.48 25.92 38.63
N LEU A 11 -2.57 26.68 38.58
CA LEU A 11 -3.61 26.56 37.54
C LEU A 11 -2.98 26.87 36.17
N GLY A 12 -2.35 25.88 35.56
CA GLY A 12 -2.00 25.86 34.15
C GLY A 12 -2.76 24.70 33.51
N LEU A 13 -3.96 24.97 33.00
CA LEU A 13 -4.70 24.06 32.13
C LEU A 13 -3.91 23.87 30.83
N VAL A 14 -2.91 22.98 30.84
CA VAL A 14 -2.41 22.43 29.59
C VAL A 14 -3.49 21.45 29.14
N PRO A 15 -4.21 21.71 28.04
CA PRO A 15 -5.14 20.71 27.53
C PRO A 15 -4.30 19.49 27.21
N GLN A 16 -4.64 18.34 27.80
CA GLN A 16 -4.14 17.06 27.34
C GLN A 16 -4.48 16.93 25.86
N MET A 17 -3.55 17.32 24.99
CA MET A 17 -3.50 16.90 23.60
C MET A 17 -3.24 15.41 23.66
N TRP A 18 -4.30 14.61 23.68
CA TRP A 18 -4.16 13.19 23.41
C TRP A 18 -3.67 13.09 21.97
N ALA A 19 -2.36 12.96 21.79
CA ALA A 19 -1.81 12.32 20.61
C ALA A 19 -2.33 10.89 20.65
N GLY A 20 -3.53 10.69 20.12
CA GLY A 20 -4.02 9.36 19.81
C GLY A 20 -3.00 8.77 18.87
N THR A 21 -2.32 7.71 19.30
CA THR A 21 -1.67 6.80 18.37
C THR A 21 -2.81 6.22 17.54
N GLU A 22 -3.13 6.86 16.42
CA GLU A 22 -3.98 6.21 15.42
C GLU A 22 -3.30 4.88 15.10
N PRO A 23 -4.01 3.74 15.18
CA PRO A 23 -3.43 2.48 14.80
C PRO A 23 -2.83 2.66 13.41
N GLY A 24 -1.50 2.44 13.32
CA GLY A 24 -0.77 2.54 12.08
C GLY A 24 -1.48 1.67 11.06
N HIS A 25 -1.97 2.28 9.98
CA HIS A 25 -2.59 1.51 8.92
C HIS A 25 -1.48 0.68 8.28
N ILE A 26 -1.71 -0.62 8.18
CA ILE A 26 -0.77 -1.51 7.50
C ILE A 26 -1.12 -1.42 6.01
N PRO A 27 -0.15 -1.05 5.14
CA PRO A 27 -0.39 -1.03 3.72
C PRO A 27 -0.87 -2.40 3.23
N HIS A 28 -2.01 -2.40 2.55
CA HIS A 28 -2.61 -3.61 1.99
C HIS A 28 -3.17 -3.34 0.60
N VAL A 29 -3.35 -4.40 -0.19
CA VAL A 29 -4.01 -4.31 -1.50
C VAL A 29 -5.49 -4.01 -1.27
N ARG A 30 -5.93 -2.84 -1.69
CA ARG A 30 -7.34 -2.41 -1.68
C ARG A 30 -8.12 -2.94 -2.86
N GLN A 31 -7.46 -3.05 -4.01
CA GLN A 31 -8.07 -3.50 -5.24
C GLN A 31 -7.04 -4.23 -6.09
N PHE A 32 -7.46 -5.36 -6.65
CA PHE A 32 -6.68 -6.11 -7.62
C PHE A 32 -7.55 -6.40 -8.84
N SER A 33 -7.03 -6.20 -10.04
CA SER A 33 -7.76 -6.39 -11.28
C SER A 33 -6.80 -6.85 -12.39
N PRO A 34 -7.20 -7.72 -13.31
CA PRO A 34 -8.45 -8.49 -13.31
C PRO A 34 -8.48 -9.60 -12.24
N GLN A 35 -9.65 -10.18 -11.98
CA GLN A 35 -9.82 -11.33 -11.07
C GLN A 35 -10.53 -12.48 -11.77
N GLY A 36 -10.10 -13.72 -11.49
CA GLY A 36 -10.68 -14.93 -12.10
C GLY A 36 -10.14 -15.22 -13.51
N THR A 37 -10.96 -15.86 -14.35
CA THR A 37 -10.57 -16.32 -15.69
C THR A 37 -11.05 -15.36 -16.76
N ILE A 38 -10.14 -14.56 -17.31
CA ILE A 38 -10.41 -13.51 -18.30
C ILE A 38 -9.43 -13.64 -19.48
N LYS A 39 -9.86 -13.28 -20.69
CA LYS A 39 -9.04 -13.28 -21.92
C LYS A 39 -8.73 -11.84 -22.35
N GLY A 40 -7.65 -11.65 -23.11
CA GLY A 40 -7.30 -10.33 -23.65
C GLY A 40 -6.79 -9.38 -22.55
N VAL A 41 -6.09 -9.92 -21.55
CA VAL A 41 -5.52 -9.12 -20.47
C VAL A 41 -4.24 -8.48 -20.97
N ARG A 42 -4.21 -7.14 -21.06
CA ARG A 42 -2.98 -6.38 -21.32
C ARG A 42 -2.20 -6.09 -20.04
N GLN A 43 -2.92 -5.88 -18.94
CA GLN A 43 -2.36 -5.39 -17.69
C GLN A 43 -3.03 -6.03 -16.49
N VAL A 44 -2.23 -6.29 -15.46
CA VAL A 44 -2.69 -6.61 -14.11
C VAL A 44 -2.37 -5.42 -13.22
N THR A 45 -3.33 -4.98 -12.43
CA THR A 45 -3.27 -3.77 -11.61
C THR A 45 -3.54 -4.11 -10.16
N ALA A 46 -2.67 -3.62 -9.28
CA ALA A 46 -2.85 -3.64 -7.83
C ALA A 46 -2.84 -2.22 -7.30
N ARG A 47 -3.87 -1.85 -6.54
CA ARG A 47 -3.97 -0.57 -5.84
C ARG A 47 -3.89 -0.78 -4.34
N PHE A 48 -3.06 0.01 -3.68
CA PHE A 48 -2.79 -0.09 -2.25
C PHE A 48 -3.59 0.92 -1.43
N SER A 49 -3.75 0.65 -0.12
CA SER A 49 -4.41 1.54 0.86
C SER A 49 -3.67 2.84 1.08
N GLU A 50 -2.35 2.82 0.90
CA GLU A 50 -1.42 3.88 1.28
C GLU A 50 -0.40 4.16 0.17
N LEU A 51 0.38 5.23 0.35
CA LEU A 51 1.50 5.56 -0.53
C LEU A 51 2.60 4.53 -0.32
N MET A 52 2.87 3.71 -1.35
CA MET A 52 3.89 2.67 -1.32
C MET A 52 5.23 3.17 -1.86
N VAL A 53 5.20 4.15 -2.78
CA VAL A 53 6.39 4.69 -3.43
C VAL A 53 6.36 6.21 -3.42
N PRO A 54 7.54 6.89 -3.38
CA PRO A 54 7.61 8.33 -3.44
C PRO A 54 6.92 8.88 -4.70
N LEU A 55 6.18 9.98 -4.54
CA LEU A 55 5.56 10.65 -5.67
C LEU A 55 6.64 11.23 -6.58
N GLY A 56 6.58 10.88 -7.87
CA GLY A 56 7.55 11.35 -8.87
C GLY A 56 8.72 10.42 -9.12
N ASP A 57 8.83 9.29 -8.41
CA ASP A 57 9.85 8.28 -8.69
C ASP A 57 9.27 6.85 -8.80
N PRO A 58 8.69 6.51 -9.96
CA PRO A 58 8.11 5.19 -10.20
C PRO A 58 9.16 4.08 -10.46
N ARG A 59 10.45 4.41 -10.55
CA ARG A 59 11.52 3.46 -10.93
C ARG A 59 12.32 2.94 -9.75
N SER A 60 12.36 3.68 -8.65
CA SER A 60 13.17 3.34 -7.48
C SER A 60 12.54 2.31 -6.55
N ALA A 61 11.33 1.86 -6.83
CA ALA A 61 10.63 0.91 -5.98
C ALA A 61 10.62 -0.49 -6.59
N ASP A 62 11.03 -1.46 -5.77
CA ASP A 62 10.92 -2.88 -6.07
C ASP A 62 9.46 -3.26 -6.36
N SER A 63 9.29 -4.33 -7.14
CA SER A 63 7.97 -4.91 -7.36
C SER A 63 7.44 -5.49 -6.04
N PRO A 64 6.22 -5.13 -5.59
CA PRO A 64 5.64 -5.65 -4.35
C PRO A 64 5.22 -7.12 -4.46
N PHE A 65 5.16 -7.67 -5.69
CA PHE A 65 4.73 -9.03 -5.98
C PHE A 65 5.86 -9.84 -6.61
N ARG A 66 5.91 -11.14 -6.28
CA ARG A 66 6.69 -12.12 -7.04
C ARG A 66 5.82 -12.63 -8.17
N THR A 67 6.19 -12.30 -9.40
CA THR A 67 5.44 -12.73 -10.57
C THR A 67 5.86 -14.12 -11.02
N ASP A 68 4.91 -15.05 -11.06
CA ASP A 68 5.04 -16.40 -11.61
C ASP A 68 4.04 -16.54 -12.76
N CYS A 69 4.51 -16.24 -13.97
CA CYS A 69 3.70 -16.14 -15.17
C CYS A 69 4.57 -16.49 -16.39
N PRO A 70 4.12 -17.36 -17.32
CA PRO A 70 4.90 -17.72 -18.50
C PRO A 70 4.94 -16.60 -19.55
N ALA A 71 4.04 -15.61 -19.46
CA ALA A 71 4.01 -14.48 -20.37
C ALA A 71 4.94 -13.36 -19.91
N THR A 72 5.69 -12.81 -20.86
CA THR A 72 6.60 -11.69 -20.61
C THR A 72 5.83 -10.41 -20.32
N GLY A 73 6.27 -9.68 -19.29
CA GLY A 73 5.76 -8.36 -18.97
C GLY A 73 6.71 -7.59 -18.07
N THR A 74 6.38 -6.34 -17.80
CA THR A 74 7.21 -5.42 -17.01
C THR A 74 6.42 -4.90 -15.81
N PRO A 75 6.92 -5.09 -14.57
CA PRO A 75 6.34 -4.46 -13.40
C PRO A 75 6.67 -2.95 -13.40
N ARG A 76 5.69 -2.12 -13.07
CA ARG A 76 5.89 -0.67 -12.96
C ARG A 76 4.90 -0.02 -12.02
N TRP A 77 5.34 1.01 -11.33
CA TRP A 77 4.44 1.93 -10.63
C TRP A 77 3.93 2.98 -11.62
N ILE A 78 2.62 3.19 -11.66
CA ILE A 78 2.00 4.25 -12.49
C ILE A 78 1.62 5.47 -11.65
N ASP A 79 1.44 5.29 -10.35
CA ASP A 79 1.34 6.34 -9.34
C ASP A 79 1.88 5.84 -8.00
N SER A 80 1.87 6.69 -6.97
CA SER A 80 2.37 6.37 -5.62
C SER A 80 1.67 5.20 -4.89
N ARG A 81 0.51 4.73 -5.37
CA ARG A 81 -0.35 3.70 -4.77
C ARG A 81 -0.76 2.60 -5.75
N THR A 82 -0.47 2.75 -7.05
CA THR A 82 -0.94 1.84 -8.10
C THR A 82 0.24 1.25 -8.83
N TRP A 83 0.36 -0.06 -8.69
CA TRP A 83 1.32 -0.89 -9.40
C TRP A 83 0.60 -1.62 -10.53
N VAL A 84 1.28 -1.77 -11.67
CA VAL A 84 0.80 -2.60 -12.77
C VAL A 84 1.89 -3.55 -13.25
N TYR A 85 1.48 -4.74 -13.65
CA TYR A 85 2.26 -5.62 -14.50
C TYR A 85 1.74 -5.48 -15.93
N ASP A 86 2.57 -4.92 -16.80
CA ASP A 86 2.23 -4.63 -18.18
C ASP A 86 2.76 -5.74 -19.10
N PHE A 87 1.88 -6.51 -19.72
CA PHE A 87 2.30 -7.59 -20.62
C PHE A 87 2.76 -7.02 -21.95
N ALA A 88 3.76 -7.67 -22.56
CA ALA A 88 4.26 -7.28 -23.87
C ALA A 88 3.16 -7.33 -24.95
N ASP A 89 2.24 -8.29 -24.82
CA ASP A 89 1.10 -8.54 -25.71
C ASP A 89 -0.16 -8.89 -24.90
N ASP A 90 -1.34 -8.77 -25.52
CA ASP A 90 -2.59 -9.20 -24.89
C ASP A 90 -2.56 -10.70 -24.64
N LEU A 91 -2.82 -11.11 -23.40
CA LEU A 91 -2.70 -12.51 -23.06
C LEU A 91 -3.76 -13.36 -23.79
N PRO A 92 -3.34 -14.44 -24.47
CA PRO A 92 -4.27 -15.44 -24.96
C PRO A 92 -4.92 -16.17 -23.77
N GLY A 93 -6.07 -16.78 -24.01
CA GLY A 93 -6.69 -17.64 -23.00
C GLY A 93 -5.83 -18.89 -22.71
N GLY A 94 -6.00 -19.48 -21.53
CA GLY A 94 -5.32 -20.72 -21.14
C GLY A 94 -3.96 -20.51 -20.46
N ILE A 95 -3.57 -19.28 -20.20
CA ILE A 95 -2.40 -18.94 -19.37
C ILE A 95 -2.83 -18.80 -17.91
N PHE A 96 -2.03 -19.36 -17.00
CA PHE A 96 -2.18 -19.18 -15.56
C PHE A 96 -1.01 -18.36 -15.01
N CYS A 97 -1.32 -17.30 -14.26
CA CYS A 97 -0.33 -16.42 -13.66
C CYS A 97 -0.66 -16.17 -12.18
N ARG A 98 0.39 -16.06 -11.35
CA ARG A 98 0.31 -15.76 -9.92
C ARG A 98 1.20 -14.55 -9.60
N PHE A 99 0.69 -13.69 -8.73
CA PHE A 99 1.31 -12.46 -8.26
C PHE A 99 1.30 -12.44 -6.73
#